data_AF-A0A3D9MXS3-F1
#
_entry.id   AF-A0A3D9MXS3-F1
#
_cell.length_a   1.000
_cell.length_b   1.000
_cell.length_c   1.000
_cell.angle_alpha   90.00
_cell.angle_beta   90.00
_cell.angle_gamma   90.00
#
_symmetry.space_group_name_H-M   'P 1'
#
loop_
_entity.id
_entity.type
_entity.pdbx_description
1 polymer ?
#
loop_
_entity_poly.entity_id
_entity_poly.type
_entity_poly.pdbx_seq_one_letter_code
_entity_poly.pdbx_strand_id
1 'polypeptide(L)'
;MEKQDSELKYLRAKTRVEKLKAFYTHLTVYFVINTVITAVKVMNNIHNGETYNEAFFDFSTVASWLVWGVGLALHAFSVFGLPLILGDDWEARKIEEYMNDELQQHKSSK
;
A
#
# COMPACT_ATOMS: atom_id res chain seq x y z
N MET A 1 28.64 -19.72 3.67
CA MET A 1 28.42 -18.66 2.67
C MET A 1 27.29 -19.02 1.73
N GLU A 2 27.36 -20.13 0.97
CA GLU A 2 26.33 -20.49 -0.02
C GLU A 2 24.88 -20.62 0.54
N LYS A 3 24.71 -21.22 1.74
CA LYS A 3 23.40 -21.30 2.41
C LYS A 3 22.87 -19.94 2.90
N GLN A 4 23.74 -19.02 3.29
CA GLN A 4 23.30 -17.68 3.73
C GLN A 4 22.83 -16.86 2.52
N ASP A 5 23.52 -16.97 1.39
CA ASP A 5 23.15 -16.27 0.16
C ASP A 5 21.80 -16.75 -0.39
N SER A 6 21.50 -18.05 -0.31
CA SER A 6 20.20 -18.59 -0.73
C SER A 6 19.05 -18.11 0.15
N GLU A 7 19.24 -18.08 1.47
CA GLU A 7 18.24 -17.58 2.42
C GLU A 7 17.97 -16.09 2.20
N LEU A 8 19.02 -15.27 1.99
CA LEU A 8 18.88 -13.83 1.77
C LEU A 8 18.11 -13.53 0.47
N LYS A 9 18.38 -14.28 -0.60
CA LYS A 9 17.64 -14.19 -1.88
C LYS A 9 16.17 -14.57 -1.70
N TYR A 10 15.89 -15.65 -0.97
CA TYR A 10 14.53 -16.08 -0.67
C TYR A 10 13.77 -15.02 0.12
N LEU A 11 14.37 -14.47 1.19
CA LEU A 11 13.77 -13.43 2.00
C LEU A 11 13.46 -12.18 1.18
N ARG A 12 14.39 -11.72 0.32
CA ARG A 12 14.15 -10.58 -0.57
C ARG A 12 12.93 -10.81 -1.47
N ALA A 13 12.86 -11.97 -2.12
CA ALA A 13 11.73 -12.32 -2.98
C ALA A 13 10.41 -12.38 -2.18
N LYS A 14 10.45 -12.97 -0.98
CA LYS A 14 9.28 -13.07 -0.09
C LYS A 14 8.79 -11.68 0.34
N THR A 15 9.66 -10.81 0.84
CA THR A 15 9.34 -9.44 1.23
C THR A 15 8.76 -8.65 0.06
N ARG A 16 9.30 -8.83 -1.15
CA ARG A 16 8.78 -8.19 -2.37
C ARG A 16 7.33 -8.61 -2.65
N VAL A 17 7.05 -9.91 -2.57
CA VAL A 17 5.71 -10.47 -2.78
C VAL A 17 4.72 -9.97 -1.72
N GLU A 18 5.14 -9.91 -0.46
CA GLU A 18 4.32 -9.40 0.65
C GLU A 18 3.96 -7.92 0.45
N LYS A 19 4.93 -7.08 0.06
CA LYS A 19 4.69 -5.67 -0.28
C LYS A 19 3.69 -5.52 -1.43
N LEU A 20 3.83 -6.31 -2.49
CA LEU A 20 2.88 -6.31 -3.61
C LEU A 20 1.47 -6.72 -3.15
N LYS A 21 1.35 -7.81 -2.39
CA LYS A 21 0.05 -8.25 -1.85
C LYS A 21 -0.60 -7.17 -0.99
N ALA A 22 0.17 -6.54 -0.10
CA ALA A 22 -0.33 -5.45 0.73
C ALA A 22 -0.82 -4.27 -0.11
N PHE A 23 -0.07 -3.89 -1.15
CA PHE A 23 -0.48 -2.84 -2.07
C PHE A 23 -1.77 -3.18 -2.82
N TYR A 24 -1.86 -4.37 -3.43
CA TYR A 24 -3.06 -4.76 -4.19
C TYR A 24 -4.29 -4.92 -3.29
N THR A 25 -4.12 -5.37 -2.06
CA THR A 25 -5.21 -5.37 -1.07
C THR A 25 -5.69 -3.95 -0.79
N HIS A 26 -4.77 -3.02 -0.52
CA HIS A 26 -5.14 -1.61 -0.29
C HIS A 26 -5.82 -0.99 -1.52
N LEU A 27 -5.27 -1.23 -2.72
CA LEU A 27 -5.85 -0.78 -3.99
C LEU A 27 -7.27 -1.31 -4.21
N THR A 28 -7.48 -2.61 -3.94
CA THR A 28 -8.79 -3.25 -4.08
C THR A 28 -9.79 -2.66 -3.10
N VAL A 29 -9.42 -2.54 -1.82
CA VAL A 29 -10.27 -1.94 -0.79
C VAL A 29 -10.60 -0.48 -1.14
N TYR A 30 -9.62 0.29 -1.62
CA TYR A 30 -9.82 1.66 -2.06
C TYR A 30 -10.93 1.75 -3.12
N PHE A 31 -10.86 0.96 -4.19
CA PHE A 31 -11.88 0.99 -5.23
C PHE A 31 -13.24 0.48 -4.76
N VAL A 32 -13.28 -0.63 -4.05
CA VAL A 32 -14.55 -1.23 -3.59
C VAL A 32 -15.29 -0.29 -2.65
N ILE A 33 -14.60 0.22 -1.63
CA ILE A 33 -15.23 1.08 -0.62
C ILE A 33 -15.63 2.44 -1.22
N ASN A 34 -14.76 3.09 -1.98
CA ASN A 34 -15.11 4.38 -2.59
C ASN A 34 -16.25 4.25 -3.60
N THR A 35 -16.30 3.14 -4.36
CA THR A 35 -17.41 2.89 -5.30
C THR A 35 -18.74 2.70 -4.55
N VAL A 36 -18.76 1.89 -3.48
CA VAL A 36 -19.98 1.68 -2.67
C VAL A 36 -20.45 2.98 -2.03
N ILE A 37 -19.55 3.75 -1.42
CA ILE A 37 -19.88 5.05 -0.80
C ILE A 37 -20.45 6.02 -1.84
N THR A 38 -19.79 6.11 -3.01
CA THR A 38 -20.23 6.99 -4.10
C THR A 38 -21.60 6.57 -4.62
N ALA A 39 -21.82 5.28 -4.84
CA ALA A 39 -23.11 4.76 -5.31
C ALA A 39 -24.24 5.09 -4.33
N VAL A 40 -24.04 4.85 -3.03
CA VAL A 40 -25.05 5.15 -1.99
C VAL A 40 -25.35 6.65 -1.92
N LYS A 41 -24.30 7.50 -1.94
CA LYS A 41 -24.46 8.95 -1.94
C LYS A 41 -25.22 9.44 -3.17
N VAL A 42 -24.81 9.00 -4.36
CA VAL A 42 -25.43 9.41 -5.62
C VAL A 42 -26.91 9.00 -5.65
N MET A 43 -27.22 7.77 -5.24
CA MET A 43 -28.61 7.30 -5.16
C MET A 43 -29.46 8.16 -4.20
N ASN A 44 -28.92 8.50 -3.03
CA ASN A 44 -29.62 9.31 -2.04
C ASN A 44 -29.85 10.75 -2.54
N ASN A 45 -28.82 11.37 -3.12
CA ASN A 45 -28.90 12.74 -3.63
C ASN A 45 -29.86 12.87 -4.81
N ILE A 46 -29.86 11.89 -5.74
CA ILE A 46 -30.85 11.85 -6.82
C ILE A 46 -32.27 11.70 -6.27
N HIS A 47 -32.48 10.90 -5.23
CA HIS A 47 -33.79 10.78 -4.57
C HIS A 47 -34.25 12.10 -3.93
N ASN A 48 -33.31 12.93 -3.49
CA ASN A 48 -33.57 14.26 -2.93
C ASN A 48 -33.74 15.37 -3.99
N GLY A 49 -33.72 15.01 -5.28
CA GLY A 49 -33.98 15.93 -6.40
C GLY A 49 -32.73 16.52 -7.05
N GLU A 50 -31.52 16.12 -6.65
CA GLU A 50 -30.29 16.53 -7.33
C GLU A 50 -30.14 15.85 -8.69
N THR A 51 -29.49 16.52 -9.63
CA THR A 51 -29.10 15.88 -10.89
C THR A 51 -27.95 14.91 -10.68
N TYR A 52 -27.78 13.93 -11.59
CA TYR A 52 -26.67 12.98 -11.53
C TYR A 52 -25.30 13.66 -11.43
N ASN A 53 -25.10 14.76 -12.16
CA ASN A 53 -23.83 15.48 -12.16
C ASN A 53 -23.56 16.17 -10.83
N GLU A 54 -24.56 16.80 -10.21
CA GLU A 54 -24.43 17.43 -8.89
C GLU A 54 -24.12 16.38 -7.81
N ALA A 55 -24.84 15.26 -7.85
CA ALA A 55 -24.67 14.17 -6.90
C ALA A 55 -23.31 13.45 -7.04
N PHE A 56 -22.81 13.28 -8.26
CA PHE A 56 -21.55 12.59 -8.53
C PHE A 56 -20.32 13.47 -8.30
N PHE A 57 -20.37 14.74 -8.71
CA PHE A 57 -19.29 15.71 -8.53
C PHE A 57 -19.39 16.48 -7.21
N ASP A 58 -20.22 16.01 -6.27
CA ASP A 58 -20.26 16.53 -4.92
C ASP A 58 -18.86 16.62 -4.31
N PHE A 59 -18.56 17.77 -3.70
CA PHE A 59 -17.24 18.07 -3.18
C PHE A 59 -16.78 17.03 -2.15
N SER A 60 -17.70 16.52 -1.32
CA SER A 60 -17.37 15.48 -0.33
C SER A 60 -17.00 14.17 -1.01
N THR A 61 -17.68 13.79 -2.10
CA THR A 61 -17.32 12.62 -2.89
C THR A 61 -15.92 12.80 -3.49
N VAL A 62 -15.70 13.86 -4.27
CA VAL A 62 -14.40 14.10 -4.95
C VAL A 62 -13.25 14.20 -3.93
N ALA A 63 -13.44 14.94 -2.84
CA ALA A 63 -12.43 15.06 -1.79
C ALA A 63 -12.08 13.71 -1.15
N SER A 64 -13.06 12.82 -0.94
CA SER A 64 -12.81 11.50 -0.35
C SER A 64 -11.91 10.66 -1.25
N TRP A 65 -12.21 10.61 -2.55
CA TRP A 65 -11.40 9.89 -3.54
C TRP A 65 -9.98 10.44 -3.60
N LEU A 66 -9.81 11.77 -3.56
CA LEU A 66 -8.50 12.42 -3.65
C LEU A 66 -7.65 12.18 -2.41
N VAL A 67 -8.17 12.41 -1.20
CA VAL A 67 -7.40 12.24 0.03
C VAL A 67 -6.91 10.80 0.19
N TRP A 68 -7.79 9.83 -0.03
CA TRP A 68 -7.42 8.42 0.02
C TRP A 68 -6.52 8.03 -1.15
N GLY A 69 -6.73 8.65 -2.32
CA GLY A 69 -5.91 8.47 -3.51
C GLY A 69 -4.46 8.91 -3.27
N VAL A 70 -4.22 9.98 -2.51
CA VAL A 70 -2.86 10.39 -2.10
C VAL A 70 -2.22 9.31 -1.21
N GLY A 71 -2.95 8.78 -0.23
CA GLY A 71 -2.45 7.69 0.62
C GLY A 71 -2.09 6.44 -0.18
N LEU A 72 -2.93 6.08 -1.15
CA LEU A 72 -2.67 4.98 -2.08
C LEU A 72 -1.45 5.26 -2.97
N ALA A 73 -1.29 6.49 -3.48
CA ALA A 73 -0.16 6.89 -4.30
C ALA A 73 1.16 6.85 -3.51
N LEU A 74 1.16 7.27 -2.25
CA LEU A 74 2.32 7.14 -1.37
C LEU A 74 2.68 5.67 -1.12
N HIS A 75 1.69 4.79 -0.96
CA HIS A 75 1.93 3.35 -0.85
C HIS A 75 2.46 2.75 -2.15
N ALA A 76 1.91 3.17 -3.30
CA ALA A 76 2.44 2.77 -4.60
C ALA A 76 3.90 3.22 -4.77
N PHE A 77 4.22 4.45 -4.36
CA PHE A 77 5.57 4.98 -4.42
C PHE A 77 6.53 4.21 -3.52
N SER A 78 6.11 3.81 -2.31
CA SER A 78 6.97 3.01 -1.44
C SER A 78 7.24 1.60 -1.97
N VAL A 79 6.27 1.01 -2.68
CA VAL A 79 6.42 -0.33 -3.27
C VAL A 79 7.14 -0.30 -4.62
N PHE A 80 6.85 0.64 -5.51
CA PHE A 80 7.38 0.66 -6.87
C PHE A 80 8.45 1.73 -7.09
N GLY A 81 8.34 2.88 -6.44
CA GLY A 81 9.25 4.02 -6.63
C GLY A 81 10.55 3.91 -5.85
N LEU A 82 10.50 3.54 -4.57
CA LEU A 82 11.71 3.44 -3.73
C LEU A 82 12.78 2.50 -4.30
N PRO A 83 12.45 1.28 -4.78
CA PRO A 83 13.44 0.41 -5.40
C PRO A 83 14.08 1.00 -6.66
N LEU A 84 13.33 1.77 -7.45
CA LEU A 84 13.85 2.44 -8.66
C LEU A 84 14.82 3.57 -8.33
N ILE A 85 14.62 4.26 -7.20
CA ILE A 85 15.43 5.42 -6.81
C ILE A 85 16.64 5.02 -5.95
N LEU A 86 16.44 4.13 -4.97
CA LEU A 86 17.46 3.74 -3.99
C LEU A 86 18.23 2.48 -4.40
N GLY A 87 17.72 1.72 -5.38
CA GLY A 87 18.30 0.48 -5.86
C GLY A 87 18.06 -0.73 -4.96
N ASP A 88 18.13 -1.92 -5.54
CA ASP A 88 17.94 -3.20 -4.84
C ASP A 88 18.98 -3.43 -3.72
N ASP A 89 20.14 -2.81 -3.83
CA ASP A 89 21.20 -2.90 -2.81
C ASP A 89 20.82 -2.21 -1.51
N TRP A 90 20.05 -1.12 -1.56
CA TRP A 90 19.56 -0.47 -0.34
C TRP A 90 18.58 -1.39 0.40
N GLU A 91 17.66 -2.02 -0.34
CA GLU A 91 16.66 -2.93 0.24
C GLU A 91 17.33 -4.18 0.82
N ALA A 92 18.37 -4.70 0.14
CA ALA A 92 19.19 -5.81 0.62
C ALA A 92 19.86 -5.52 1.96
N ARG A 93 20.55 -4.38 2.08
CA ARG A 93 21.22 -3.98 3.32
C ARG A 93 20.22 -3.84 4.46
N LYS A 94 19.03 -3.30 4.18
CA LYS A 94 18.03 -3.09 5.23
C LYS A 94 17.46 -4.41 5.75
N ILE A 95 17.22 -5.40 4.88
CA ILE A 95 16.81 -6.75 5.30
C ILE A 95 17.89 -7.40 6.18
N GLU A 96 19.15 -7.27 5.80
CA GLU A 96 20.28 -7.80 6.59
C GLU A 96 20.38 -7.12 7.97
N GLU A 97 20.24 -5.79 8.02
CA GLU A 97 20.25 -5.01 9.26
C GLU A 97 19.10 -5.43 10.19
N TYR A 98 17.86 -5.54 9.66
CA TYR A 98 16.70 -6.00 10.45
C TYR A 98 16.89 -7.41 11.02
N MET A 99 17.43 -8.34 10.22
CA MET A 99 17.69 -9.69 10.68
C MET A 99 18.75 -9.73 11.78
N ASN A 100 19.79 -8.89 11.67
CA ASN A 100 20.83 -8.80 12.69
C ASN A 100 20.30 -8.17 13.99
N ASP A 101 19.43 -7.15 13.90
CA ASP A 101 18.79 -6.52 15.05
C ASP A 101 17.87 -7.49 15.80
N GLU A 102 17.06 -8.29 15.10
CA GLU A 102 16.23 -9.33 15.71
C GLU A 102 17.09 -10.39 16.44
N LEU A 103 18.18 -10.83 15.81
CA LEU A 103 19.11 -11.78 16.41
C LEU A 103 19.80 -11.24 17.67
N GLN A 104 20.12 -9.94 17.70
CA GLN A 104 20.71 -9.29 18.88
C GLN A 104 19.68 -9.13 20.00
N GLN A 105 18.45 -8.71 19.70
CA GLN A 105 17.39 -8.62 20.71
C GLN A 105 17.10 -9.98 21.36
N HIS A 106 17.02 -11.04 20.56
CA HIS A 106 16.75 -12.40 21.06
C HIS A 106 17.90 -12.97 21.92
N LYS A 107 19.15 -12.49 21.74
CA LYS A 107 20.28 -12.84 22.62
C LYS A 107 20.30 -12.02 23.92
N SER A 108 19.84 -10.78 23.88
CA SER A 108 19.76 -9.91 25.07
C SER A 108 18.57 -10.26 25.99
N SER A 109 17.56 -10.96 25.48
CA SER A 109 16.38 -11.38 26.25
C SER A 109 16.52 -12.77 26.88
N LYS A 110 17.72 -13.37 26.87
CA LYS A 110 17.99 -14.73 27.31
C LYS A 110 19.18 -14.75 28.28
#